data_AF-A0A549SPH6-F1
#
_entry.id   AF-A0A549SPH6-F1
#
_cell.length_a   1.000
_cell.length_b   1.000
_cell.length_c   1.000
_cell.angle_alpha   90.00
_cell.angle_beta   90.00
_cell.angle_gamma   90.00
#
_symmetry.space_group_name_H-M   'P 1'
#
loop_
_entity.id
_entity.type
_entity.pdbx_description
1 polymer ?
#
loop_
_entity_poly.entity_id
_entity_poly.type
_entity_poly.pdbx_seq_one_letter_code
_entity_poly.pdbx_strand_id
1 'polypeptide(L)'
;MTLSRILARASLLLFLFGLVGSSLAQEAANPFAAIGHIVVIYTENRSFDNVFGLYPGADGLGIGAERFAQVDVDGKPFGELPPVRGDKGVDARFPSILPNAPFPIDAFLPNAEKTPDLTHDFFQEKEQINGGRMDRFAAVSSAGGLVMGYYDGRSLAQWRLAREFTLADHFFHGAFGGSFLNHMFLVCACAPTFPSAPPSLIAEIDEATGFLARAADTPASAHIGPPRYKKPGPVTSDGFVVSTMQPTTPLSPRDAPTPAGLGLPPQTQPTIGDRLSEKGVSWAWYAGGWNDMRAGRIRQREAPEFFQTHHQPFLYFADFGPGTPARERHLKDADDFFAAAEAGTLPAVSFYKPVGKFNEHPHYADLKTGDAHLADVVARLRRSPNWNDMLIIITADENGGSWDHVAPPRIDRFGPGTRVPTLILSPFAKKGFVDHTVYDTASILATIETRFGLAPLTARDKGAADLRNALDVAAPAPGSAAR
;
A
#
# COMPACT_ATOMS: atom_id res chain seq x y z
N MET A 1 27.02 -60.28 52.50
CA MET A 1 26.72 -60.54 51.07
C MET A 1 25.28 -60.10 50.81
N THR A 2 25.04 -58.79 50.68
CA THR A 2 25.18 -57.91 49.49
C THR A 2 23.98 -58.07 48.54
N LEU A 3 22.95 -57.24 48.72
CA LEU A 3 22.71 -56.00 47.96
C LEU A 3 22.78 -56.20 46.43
N SER A 4 21.71 -56.76 45.88
CA SER A 4 21.37 -56.66 44.46
C SER A 4 19.86 -56.84 44.37
N ARG A 5 19.10 -55.73 44.31
CA ARG A 5 17.70 -55.61 43.83
C ARG A 5 16.96 -54.34 44.35
N ILE A 6 17.62 -53.20 44.51
CA ILE A 6 16.91 -51.91 44.63
C ILE A 6 17.78 -50.84 43.96
N LEU A 7 17.80 -50.79 42.63
CA LEU A 7 18.39 -49.70 41.82
C LEU A 7 18.09 -49.95 40.32
N ALA A 8 16.81 -50.00 39.96
CA ALA A 8 16.41 -50.09 38.54
C ALA A 8 15.05 -49.44 38.25
N ARG A 9 14.57 -48.52 39.10
CA ARG A 9 13.29 -47.81 38.87
C ARG A 9 13.29 -46.31 39.21
N ALA A 10 14.44 -45.70 39.53
CA ALA A 10 14.49 -44.27 39.87
C ALA A 10 15.09 -43.36 38.79
N SER A 11 15.67 -43.90 37.70
CA SER A 11 16.42 -43.08 36.73
C SER A 11 15.73 -42.84 35.39
N LEU A 12 14.48 -43.28 35.21
CA LEU A 12 13.70 -43.04 33.99
C LEU A 12 12.53 -42.06 34.17
N LEU A 13 12.45 -41.38 35.31
CA LEU A 13 11.39 -40.39 35.60
C LEU A 13 11.91 -38.95 35.72
N LEU A 14 13.23 -38.72 35.73
CA LEU A 14 13.81 -37.37 35.73
C LEU A 14 14.31 -36.87 34.36
N PHE A 15 14.40 -37.73 33.34
CA PHE A 15 14.79 -37.29 31.99
C PHE A 15 13.62 -36.96 31.05
N LEU A 16 12.38 -37.28 31.44
CA LEU A 16 11.18 -36.89 30.66
C LEU A 16 10.56 -35.56 31.10
N PHE A 17 10.94 -34.99 32.25
CA PHE A 17 10.42 -33.69 32.69
C PHE A 17 11.31 -32.50 32.28
N GLY A 18 12.57 -32.73 31.90
CA GLY A 18 13.48 -31.65 31.46
C GLY A 18 13.37 -31.28 29.98
N LEU A 19 12.92 -32.20 29.13
CA LEU A 19 12.84 -32.00 27.66
C LEU A 19 11.48 -31.51 27.17
N VAL A 20 10.43 -31.61 27.99
CA VAL A 20 9.09 -31.03 27.68
C VAL A 20 8.95 -29.62 28.27
N GLY A 21 9.67 -29.31 29.35
CA GLY A 21 9.65 -27.98 29.99
C GLY A 21 10.43 -26.89 29.24
N SER A 22 11.30 -27.27 28.29
CA SER A 22 12.18 -26.33 27.58
C SER A 22 11.66 -25.91 26.20
N SER A 23 10.61 -26.55 25.68
CA SER A 23 9.94 -26.12 24.44
C SER A 23 8.72 -25.22 24.67
N LEU A 24 8.26 -25.10 25.93
CA LEU A 24 7.15 -24.23 26.33
C LEU A 24 7.61 -22.88 26.88
N ALA A 25 8.91 -22.72 27.10
CA ALA A 25 9.52 -21.44 27.44
C ALA A 25 10.09 -20.83 26.16
N GLN A 26 9.45 -19.77 25.68
CA GLN A 26 9.84 -18.90 24.56
C GLN A 26 9.29 -19.24 23.15
N GLU A 27 8.09 -19.79 23.02
CA GLU A 27 7.21 -19.26 21.96
C GLU A 27 6.73 -17.92 22.54
N ALA A 28 7.28 -16.80 22.07
CA ALA A 28 6.80 -15.49 22.49
C ALA A 28 5.28 -15.49 22.30
N ALA A 29 4.52 -15.23 23.38
CA ALA A 29 3.06 -15.26 23.32
C ALA A 29 2.62 -14.45 22.10
N ASN A 30 1.95 -15.11 21.15
CA ASN A 30 1.55 -14.50 19.88
C ASN A 30 0.75 -13.22 20.20
N PRO A 31 1.28 -12.02 19.89
CA PRO A 31 0.68 -10.76 20.34
C PRO A 31 -0.69 -10.54 19.71
N PHE A 32 -1.00 -11.23 18.61
CA PHE A 32 -2.26 -11.11 17.89
C PHE A 32 -3.23 -12.26 18.19
N ALA A 33 -2.95 -13.15 19.15
CA ALA A 33 -3.76 -14.35 19.39
C ALA A 33 -5.27 -14.09 19.57
N ALA A 34 -5.65 -12.92 20.10
CA ALA A 34 -7.04 -12.51 20.28
C ALA A 34 -7.74 -11.96 19.02
N ILE A 35 -7.03 -11.76 17.92
CA ILE A 35 -7.58 -11.23 16.65
C ILE A 35 -8.09 -12.39 15.80
N GLY A 36 -9.39 -12.57 15.61
CA GLY A 36 -9.92 -13.61 14.71
C GLY A 36 -9.85 -13.20 13.24
N HIS A 37 -9.97 -11.90 12.97
CA HIS A 37 -10.17 -11.36 11.62
C HIS A 37 -9.24 -10.18 11.36
N ILE A 38 -8.47 -10.23 10.27
CA ILE A 38 -7.68 -9.10 9.77
C ILE A 38 -8.32 -8.61 8.47
N VAL A 39 -8.67 -7.33 8.42
CA VAL A 39 -9.22 -6.66 7.23
C VAL A 39 -8.22 -5.61 6.76
N VAL A 40 -7.73 -5.74 5.53
CA VAL A 40 -6.84 -4.76 4.89
C VAL A 40 -7.65 -3.99 3.85
N ILE A 41 -7.84 -2.70 4.06
CA ILE A 41 -8.48 -1.77 3.12
C ILE A 41 -7.38 -0.97 2.44
N TYR A 42 -7.24 -1.14 1.13
CA TYR A 42 -6.13 -0.58 0.36
C TYR A 42 -6.64 0.50 -0.61
N THR A 43 -6.47 1.77 -0.27
CA THR A 43 -6.92 2.91 -1.09
C THR A 43 -5.87 3.30 -2.14
N GLU A 44 -6.03 4.46 -2.76
CA GLU A 44 -5.20 5.14 -3.76
C GLU A 44 -5.25 6.64 -3.42
N ASN A 45 -4.57 7.53 -4.13
CA ASN A 45 -3.15 7.65 -3.96
C ASN A 45 -2.90 8.91 -3.14
N ARG A 46 -2.26 8.80 -1.98
CA ARG A 46 -2.10 9.92 -1.06
C ARG A 46 -0.82 9.77 -0.26
N SER A 47 0.00 10.81 -0.21
CA SER A 47 1.07 10.88 0.80
C SER A 47 0.50 11.17 2.18
N PHE A 48 1.24 10.86 3.23
CA PHE A 48 0.82 11.17 4.60
C PHE A 48 0.62 12.68 4.78
N ASP A 49 1.58 13.50 4.38
CA ASP A 49 1.48 14.96 4.50
C ASP A 49 0.31 15.56 3.69
N ASN A 50 -0.11 14.93 2.59
CA ASN A 50 -1.25 15.39 1.80
C ASN A 50 -2.58 15.32 2.58
N VAL A 51 -2.75 14.37 3.50
CA VAL A 51 -4.01 14.13 4.23
C VAL A 51 -3.89 14.42 5.73
N PHE A 52 -2.77 14.04 6.35
CA PHE A 52 -2.52 14.09 7.79
C PHE A 52 -1.39 15.05 8.17
N GLY A 53 -0.84 15.81 7.23
CA GLY A 53 0.25 16.75 7.51
C GLY A 53 -0.07 17.79 8.59
N LEU A 54 -1.34 18.12 8.82
CA LEU A 54 -1.78 19.03 9.90
C LEU A 54 -2.21 18.31 11.19
N TYR A 55 -2.13 16.97 11.25
CA TYR A 55 -2.67 16.20 12.37
C TYR A 55 -1.85 16.42 13.65
N PRO A 56 -2.47 16.79 14.79
CA PRO A 56 -1.75 17.05 16.02
C PRO A 56 -0.98 15.83 16.54
N GLY A 57 0.30 16.01 16.83
CA GLY A 57 1.17 14.96 17.38
C GLY A 57 1.79 14.02 16.34
N ALA A 58 1.41 14.14 15.07
CA ALA A 58 2.12 13.48 13.98
C ALA A 58 3.39 14.25 13.58
N ASP A 59 4.36 13.53 13.03
CA ASP A 59 5.47 14.11 12.26
C ASP A 59 4.91 14.67 10.94
N GLY A 60 4.44 15.91 10.96
CA GLY A 60 3.72 16.54 9.85
C GLY A 60 4.34 17.86 9.39
N LEU A 61 3.54 18.77 8.85
CA LEU A 61 3.95 20.01 8.18
C LEU A 61 4.48 21.12 9.10
N GLY A 62 4.62 20.86 10.41
CA GLY A 62 5.16 21.81 11.39
C GLY A 62 6.69 21.98 11.32
N ILE A 63 7.28 21.93 10.13
CA ILE A 63 8.72 21.87 9.87
C ILE A 63 9.30 23.18 9.33
N GLY A 64 10.62 23.33 9.40
CA GLY A 64 11.34 24.47 8.84
C GLY A 64 11.39 24.47 7.30
N ALA A 65 11.58 25.65 6.71
CA ALA A 65 11.57 25.84 5.26
C ALA A 65 12.64 25.05 4.51
N GLU A 66 13.77 24.78 5.17
CA GLU A 66 14.84 23.94 4.66
C GLU A 66 14.42 22.50 4.39
N ARG A 67 13.35 22.01 5.04
CA ARG A 67 12.84 20.65 4.86
C ARG A 67 11.79 20.51 3.77
N PHE A 68 11.18 21.61 3.31
CA PHE A 68 10.17 21.58 2.24
C PHE A 68 10.58 22.30 0.95
N ALA A 69 11.68 23.05 0.96
CA ALA A 69 12.15 23.77 -0.22
C ALA A 69 12.43 22.82 -1.38
N GLN A 70 11.77 23.05 -2.50
CA GLN A 70 11.98 22.32 -3.75
C GLN A 70 13.03 23.02 -4.62
N VAL A 71 13.75 22.23 -5.42
CA VAL A 71 14.74 22.70 -6.39
C VAL A 71 14.30 22.39 -7.81
N ASP A 72 14.74 23.19 -8.77
CA ASP A 72 14.51 22.95 -10.20
C ASP A 72 15.48 21.88 -10.76
N VAL A 73 15.35 21.58 -12.05
CA VAL A 73 16.18 20.62 -12.79
C VAL A 73 17.69 20.91 -12.66
N ASP A 74 18.07 22.19 -12.51
CA ASP A 74 19.46 22.61 -12.33
C ASP A 74 19.96 22.53 -10.87
N GLY A 75 19.10 22.10 -9.94
CA GLY A 75 19.39 21.97 -8.51
C GLY A 75 19.31 23.27 -7.72
N LYS A 76 18.91 24.39 -8.33
CA LYS A 76 18.70 25.64 -7.60
C LYS A 76 17.30 25.67 -6.96
N PRO A 77 17.16 26.21 -5.73
CA PRO A 77 15.86 26.40 -5.12
C PRO A 77 14.93 27.25 -6.00
N PHE A 78 13.68 26.84 -6.09
CA PHE A 78 12.65 27.65 -6.72
C PHE A 78 12.40 28.94 -5.92
N GLY A 79 12.23 30.07 -6.61
CA GLY A 79 11.68 31.29 -6.01
C GLY A 79 10.18 31.18 -5.76
N GLU A 80 9.46 30.56 -6.70
CA GLU A 80 8.05 30.20 -6.65
C GLU A 80 7.87 28.81 -7.28
N LEU A 81 6.85 28.05 -6.88
CA LEU A 81 6.59 26.73 -7.45
C LEU A 81 6.19 26.85 -8.93
N PRO A 82 6.51 25.84 -9.75
CA PRO A 82 6.03 25.78 -11.12
C PRO A 82 4.48 25.81 -11.14
N PRO A 83 3.86 26.38 -12.19
CA PRO A 83 2.40 26.47 -12.27
C PRO A 83 1.72 25.10 -12.09
N VAL A 84 0.58 25.08 -11.43
CA VAL A 84 -0.27 23.87 -11.39
C VAL A 84 -0.77 23.56 -12.81
N ARG A 85 -0.67 22.29 -13.22
CA ARG A 85 -1.03 21.82 -14.56
C ARG A 85 -1.95 20.61 -14.52
N GLY A 86 -2.81 20.50 -15.53
CA GLY A 86 -3.53 19.28 -15.86
C GLY A 86 -3.59 19.06 -17.38
N ASP A 87 -4.50 18.21 -17.85
CA ASP A 87 -4.58 17.80 -19.26
C ASP A 87 -4.77 18.95 -20.25
N LYS A 88 -5.35 20.06 -19.78
CA LYS A 88 -5.66 21.26 -20.59
C LYS A 88 -4.59 22.35 -20.47
N GLY A 89 -3.44 22.06 -19.86
CA GLY A 89 -2.37 23.02 -19.59
C GLY A 89 -2.42 23.57 -18.16
N VAL A 90 -2.06 24.85 -17.98
CA VAL A 90 -2.07 25.51 -16.67
C VAL A 90 -3.49 25.58 -16.13
N ASP A 91 -3.67 25.17 -14.88
CA ASP A 91 -4.97 25.17 -14.20
C ASP A 91 -5.24 26.53 -13.56
N ALA A 92 -6.11 27.33 -14.19
CA ALA A 92 -6.44 28.68 -13.76
C ALA A 92 -7.22 28.76 -12.43
N ARG A 93 -7.62 27.63 -11.84
CA ARG A 93 -8.24 27.59 -10.50
C ARG A 93 -7.22 27.89 -9.39
N PHE A 94 -5.94 27.64 -9.64
CA PHE A 94 -4.85 27.90 -8.70
C PHE A 94 -4.18 29.26 -8.98
N PRO A 95 -3.61 29.91 -7.95
CA PRO A 95 -2.82 31.12 -8.14
C PRO A 95 -1.67 30.91 -9.11
N SER A 96 -1.38 31.93 -9.92
CA SER A 96 -0.24 31.91 -10.84
C SER A 96 1.12 31.97 -10.14
N ILE A 97 1.14 32.40 -8.87
CA ILE A 97 2.32 32.49 -8.02
C ILE A 97 2.01 31.71 -6.74
N LEU A 98 2.75 30.63 -6.52
CA LEU A 98 2.70 29.83 -5.30
C LEU A 98 4.09 29.86 -4.65
N PRO A 99 4.19 30.11 -3.34
CA PRO A 99 5.48 30.06 -2.66
C PRO A 99 6.08 28.65 -2.77
N ASN A 100 7.41 28.54 -2.73
CA ASN A 100 8.14 27.27 -2.63
C ASN A 100 7.93 26.62 -1.25
N ALA A 101 6.70 26.21 -0.98
CA ALA A 101 6.22 25.68 0.29
C ALA A 101 4.93 24.86 0.09
N PRO A 102 4.58 23.98 1.04
CA PRO A 102 3.29 23.32 1.04
C PRO A 102 2.12 24.31 1.12
N PHE A 103 1.03 24.03 0.43
CA PHE A 103 -0.16 24.91 0.40
C PHE A 103 -1.49 24.14 0.47
N PRO A 104 -2.56 24.76 1.01
CA PRO A 104 -3.87 24.12 1.11
C PRO A 104 -4.56 24.07 -0.27
N ILE A 105 -4.77 22.87 -0.81
CA ILE A 105 -5.49 22.66 -2.08
C ILE A 105 -6.92 23.15 -1.97
N ASP A 106 -7.58 22.86 -0.86
CA ASP A 106 -8.99 23.18 -0.57
C ASP A 106 -9.29 24.67 -0.37
N ALA A 107 -8.25 25.52 -0.28
CA ALA A 107 -8.41 26.96 -0.40
C ALA A 107 -8.75 27.40 -1.84
N PHE A 108 -8.45 26.56 -2.85
CA PHE A 108 -8.59 26.88 -4.28
C PHE A 108 -9.51 25.90 -5.01
N LEU A 109 -9.54 24.63 -4.56
CA LEU A 109 -10.27 23.56 -5.19
C LEU A 109 -10.93 22.67 -4.12
N PRO A 110 -12.27 22.66 -4.00
CA PRO A 110 -12.96 21.81 -3.03
C PRO A 110 -12.53 20.34 -3.13
N ASN A 111 -12.42 19.65 -2.00
CA ASN A 111 -12.02 18.23 -1.96
C ASN A 111 -13.03 17.24 -2.58
N ALA A 112 -14.18 17.73 -3.03
CA ALA A 112 -15.16 17.00 -3.85
C ALA A 112 -14.87 17.10 -5.35
N GLU A 113 -13.88 17.89 -5.75
CA GLU A 113 -13.44 18.04 -7.12
C GLU A 113 -12.15 17.27 -7.37
N LYS A 114 -12.02 16.79 -8.60
CA LYS A 114 -10.87 16.00 -9.06
C LYS A 114 -9.69 16.91 -9.34
N THR A 115 -8.52 16.50 -8.88
CA THR A 115 -7.24 17.06 -9.28
C THR A 115 -6.71 16.34 -10.53
N PRO A 116 -5.76 16.93 -11.26
CA PRO A 116 -4.91 16.19 -12.19
C PRO A 116 -4.16 15.05 -11.50
N ASP A 117 -3.73 14.07 -12.29
CA ASP A 117 -2.82 13.04 -11.84
C ASP A 117 -1.38 13.58 -11.77
N LEU A 118 -0.62 13.13 -10.78
CA LEU A 118 0.76 13.57 -10.58
C LEU A 118 1.73 12.47 -10.99
N THR A 119 3.01 12.80 -11.11
CA THR A 119 4.03 11.79 -11.45
C THR A 119 4.35 10.93 -10.24
N HIS A 120 4.15 9.62 -10.39
CA HIS A 120 4.31 8.62 -9.35
C HIS A 120 4.90 7.30 -9.89
N ASP A 121 5.70 7.39 -10.95
CA ASP A 121 6.41 6.24 -11.53
C ASP A 121 7.69 5.90 -10.75
N PHE A 122 8.10 4.63 -10.76
CA PHE A 122 9.23 4.10 -9.98
C PHE A 122 10.53 4.91 -10.11
N PHE A 123 10.97 5.22 -11.34
CA PHE A 123 12.24 5.92 -11.53
C PHE A 123 12.15 7.40 -11.18
N GLN A 124 11.00 8.00 -11.45
CA GLN A 124 10.71 9.39 -11.19
C GLN A 124 10.61 9.64 -9.68
N GLU A 125 9.97 8.75 -8.92
CA GLU A 125 9.90 8.90 -7.47
C GLU A 125 11.28 8.84 -6.83
N LYS A 126 12.17 7.97 -7.31
CA LYS A 126 13.58 7.96 -6.87
C LYS A 126 14.28 9.30 -7.11
N GLU A 127 13.96 9.97 -8.22
CA GLU A 127 14.45 11.33 -8.49
C GLU A 127 13.80 12.37 -7.57
N GLN A 128 12.50 12.27 -7.32
CA GLN A 128 11.76 13.15 -6.39
C GLN A 128 12.32 13.10 -4.97
N ILE A 129 12.57 11.89 -4.46
CA ILE A 129 13.18 11.61 -3.15
C ILE A 129 14.63 12.10 -3.09
N ASN A 130 15.34 12.02 -4.23
CA ASN A 130 16.68 12.58 -4.41
C ASN A 130 17.70 12.17 -3.34
N GLY A 131 17.70 10.88 -2.99
CA GLY A 131 18.58 10.34 -1.96
C GLY A 131 18.17 10.69 -0.52
N GLY A 132 16.92 11.12 -0.30
CA GLY A 132 16.36 11.49 1.00
C GLY A 132 16.33 12.99 1.27
N ARG A 133 16.65 13.82 0.26
CA ARG A 133 16.50 15.28 0.38
C ARG A 133 15.06 15.75 0.20
N MET A 134 14.22 14.94 -0.44
CA MET A 134 12.79 15.22 -0.64
C MET A 134 12.52 16.57 -1.36
N ASP A 135 13.43 16.97 -2.27
CA ASP A 135 13.52 18.33 -2.81
C ASP A 135 13.24 18.44 -4.33
N ARG A 136 12.90 17.33 -5.00
CA ARG A 136 12.70 17.31 -6.48
C ARG A 136 11.29 16.94 -6.91
N PHE A 137 10.33 16.90 -5.99
CA PHE A 137 8.94 16.59 -6.31
C PHE A 137 8.36 17.58 -7.34
N ALA A 138 8.56 18.87 -7.12
CA ALA A 138 8.09 19.92 -8.04
C ALA A 138 8.83 19.94 -9.39
N ALA A 139 10.11 19.54 -9.43
CA ALA A 139 10.87 19.46 -10.67
C ALA A 139 10.42 18.31 -11.59
N VAL A 140 9.98 17.20 -10.99
CA VAL A 140 9.68 15.96 -11.72
C VAL A 140 8.19 15.84 -12.06
N SER A 141 7.31 16.49 -11.29
CA SER A 141 5.85 16.34 -11.41
C SER A 141 5.28 16.85 -12.74
N SER A 142 4.41 16.02 -13.34
CA SER A 142 3.52 16.36 -14.45
C SER A 142 2.52 17.48 -14.11
N ALA A 143 2.15 17.60 -12.84
CA ALA A 143 1.17 18.57 -12.35
C ALA A 143 1.79 19.85 -11.78
N GLY A 144 3.11 20.01 -11.92
CA GLY A 144 3.85 21.17 -11.40
C GLY A 144 3.71 21.31 -9.88
N GLY A 145 3.40 22.53 -9.42
CA GLY A 145 3.35 22.87 -8.00
C GLY A 145 2.31 22.11 -7.18
N LEU A 146 1.28 21.51 -7.81
CA LEU A 146 0.24 20.75 -7.11
C LEU A 146 0.79 19.64 -6.23
N VAL A 147 1.97 19.12 -6.58
CA VAL A 147 2.70 18.11 -5.81
C VAL A 147 2.96 18.51 -4.36
N MET A 148 3.06 19.81 -4.07
CA MET A 148 3.25 20.36 -2.72
C MET A 148 1.92 20.65 -2.00
N GLY A 149 0.79 20.33 -2.62
CA GLY A 149 -0.53 20.59 -2.06
C GLY A 149 -0.91 19.60 -0.96
N TYR A 150 -1.61 20.09 0.06
CA TYR A 150 -2.25 19.27 1.11
C TYR A 150 -3.72 19.64 1.29
N TYR A 151 -4.49 18.76 1.91
CA TYR A 151 -5.87 19.02 2.32
C TYR A 151 -5.96 19.29 3.82
N ASP A 152 -6.85 20.18 4.24
CA ASP A 152 -7.22 20.30 5.64
C ASP A 152 -8.13 19.15 6.04
N GLY A 153 -7.52 18.13 6.64
CA GLY A 153 -8.21 16.90 7.00
C GLY A 153 -9.17 16.99 8.18
N ARG A 154 -9.32 18.14 8.86
CA ARG A 154 -10.08 18.24 10.13
C ARG A 154 -11.52 17.73 10.03
N SER A 155 -12.18 17.89 8.89
CA SER A 155 -13.54 17.42 8.62
C SER A 155 -13.63 15.98 8.07
N LEU A 156 -12.51 15.37 7.70
CA LEU A 156 -12.48 14.03 7.09
C LEU A 156 -12.82 12.94 8.13
N ALA A 157 -13.49 11.89 7.67
CA ALA A 157 -13.76 10.71 8.46
C ALA A 157 -12.46 9.99 8.84
N GLN A 158 -11.46 9.96 7.96
CA GLN A 158 -10.13 9.43 8.27
C GLN A 158 -9.53 10.08 9.52
N TRP A 159 -9.60 11.42 9.67
CA TRP A 159 -9.15 12.14 10.87
C TRP A 159 -9.98 11.83 12.11
N ARG A 160 -11.29 11.62 11.94
CA ARG A 160 -12.16 11.19 13.05
C ARG A 160 -11.76 9.79 13.54
N LEU A 161 -11.42 8.89 12.63
CA LEU A 161 -10.96 7.54 12.96
C LEU A 161 -9.58 7.57 13.64
N ALA A 162 -8.65 8.42 13.18
CA ALA A 162 -7.36 8.64 13.85
C ALA A 162 -7.52 9.11 15.31
N ARG A 163 -8.49 9.99 15.60
CA ARG A 163 -8.79 10.41 16.98
C ARG A 163 -9.38 9.29 17.83
N GLU A 164 -10.08 8.35 17.20
CA GLU A 164 -10.72 7.22 17.89
C GLU A 164 -9.76 6.04 18.10
N PHE A 165 -8.79 5.84 17.21
CA PHE A 165 -7.90 4.67 17.20
C PHE A 165 -6.42 5.08 17.03
N THR A 166 -5.64 4.29 16.29
CA THR A 166 -4.22 4.54 16.04
C THR A 166 -4.02 5.10 14.63
N LEU A 167 -3.23 6.16 14.51
CA LEU A 167 -2.64 6.68 13.27
C LEU A 167 -1.16 6.31 13.24
N ALA A 168 -0.71 5.58 12.23
CA ALA A 168 0.72 5.35 12.03
C ALA A 168 1.29 6.45 11.14
N ASP A 169 2.25 7.22 11.66
CA ASP A 169 2.85 8.36 10.95
C ASP A 169 4.24 8.07 10.39
N HIS A 170 4.68 6.82 10.44
CA HIS A 170 5.92 6.34 9.81
C HIS A 170 5.66 5.07 8.99
N PHE A 171 4.52 5.04 8.30
CA PHE A 171 4.16 3.96 7.39
C PHE A 171 4.50 4.33 5.94
N PHE A 172 5.41 3.59 5.31
CA PHE A 172 5.88 3.82 3.95
C PHE A 172 5.27 2.80 2.99
N HIS A 173 4.94 3.18 1.76
CA HIS A 173 4.57 2.17 0.76
C HIS A 173 5.78 1.28 0.38
N GLY A 174 5.52 -0.01 0.17
CA GLY A 174 6.54 -1.07 0.14
C GLY A 174 7.61 -0.92 -0.95
N ALA A 175 7.28 -0.26 -2.05
CA ALA A 175 8.19 0.00 -3.16
C ALA A 175 8.00 1.40 -3.73
N PHE A 176 9.05 1.94 -4.35
CA PHE A 176 8.93 3.16 -5.14
C PHE A 176 7.89 2.97 -6.26
N GLY A 177 7.28 4.06 -6.70
CA GLY A 177 6.40 4.15 -7.84
C GLY A 177 4.97 3.72 -7.56
N GLY A 178 4.26 3.47 -8.67
CA GLY A 178 2.82 3.43 -8.68
C GLY A 178 2.18 2.13 -8.19
N SER A 179 0.85 2.12 -8.32
CA SER A 179 -0.06 1.15 -7.72
C SER A 179 0.30 -0.29 -8.01
N PHE A 180 0.65 -0.60 -9.27
CA PHE A 180 0.98 -1.96 -9.70
C PHE A 180 2.05 -2.62 -8.83
N LEU A 181 3.17 -1.95 -8.59
CA LEU A 181 4.28 -2.56 -7.85
C LEU A 181 3.95 -2.67 -6.36
N ASN A 182 3.31 -1.65 -5.80
CA ASN A 182 2.93 -1.66 -4.39
C ASN A 182 1.87 -2.72 -4.06
N HIS A 183 0.94 -3.02 -4.98
CA HIS A 183 0.04 -4.16 -4.84
C HIS A 183 0.76 -5.51 -4.90
N MET A 184 1.85 -5.64 -5.68
CA MET A 184 2.68 -6.85 -5.67
C MET A 184 3.39 -7.03 -4.33
N PHE A 185 3.96 -5.95 -3.79
CA PHE A 185 4.60 -5.97 -2.48
C PHE A 185 3.61 -6.31 -1.35
N LEU A 186 2.34 -5.92 -1.47
CA LEU A 186 1.29 -6.31 -0.53
C LEU A 186 1.03 -7.82 -0.50
N VAL A 187 1.26 -8.56 -1.59
CA VAL A 187 0.92 -10.01 -1.64
C VAL A 187 2.11 -10.94 -1.74
N CYS A 188 3.28 -10.49 -2.18
CA CYS A 188 4.48 -11.33 -2.30
C CYS A 188 5.74 -10.73 -1.65
N ALA A 189 5.68 -9.48 -1.15
CA ALA A 189 6.85 -8.73 -0.70
C ALA A 189 8.00 -8.70 -1.74
N CYS A 190 7.65 -8.65 -3.03
CA CYS A 190 8.57 -8.90 -4.13
C CYS A 190 8.25 -8.06 -5.37
N ALA A 191 9.28 -7.79 -6.18
CA ALA A 191 9.10 -7.24 -7.52
C ALA A 191 8.92 -8.37 -8.55
N PRO A 192 7.92 -8.30 -9.44
CA PRO A 192 7.75 -9.27 -10.53
C PRO A 192 8.95 -9.29 -11.48
N THR A 193 9.14 -10.41 -12.19
CA THR A 193 10.19 -10.56 -13.20
C THR A 193 9.61 -10.81 -14.59
N PHE A 194 10.28 -10.26 -15.59
CA PHE A 194 10.05 -10.52 -17.01
C PHE A 194 11.40 -10.66 -17.73
N PRO A 195 12.13 -11.78 -17.53
CA PRO A 195 13.49 -11.95 -18.09
C PRO A 195 13.55 -11.87 -19.63
N SER A 196 12.45 -12.20 -20.31
CA SER A 196 12.31 -12.13 -21.77
C SER A 196 11.64 -10.85 -22.27
N ALA A 197 11.62 -9.78 -21.46
CA ALA A 197 11.03 -8.50 -21.84
C ALA A 197 11.65 -7.96 -23.14
N PRO A 198 10.85 -7.54 -24.13
CA PRO A 198 11.36 -6.90 -25.33
C PRO A 198 12.19 -5.65 -25.01
N PRO A 199 13.24 -5.32 -25.79
CA PRO A 199 14.08 -4.13 -25.56
C PRO A 199 13.32 -2.80 -25.50
N SER A 200 12.13 -2.74 -26.10
CA SER A 200 11.23 -1.58 -26.05
C SER A 200 10.61 -1.35 -24.67
N LEU A 201 10.53 -2.38 -23.81
CA LEU A 201 10.03 -2.27 -22.44
C LEU A 201 11.13 -1.97 -21.42
N ILE A 202 12.40 -2.13 -21.80
CA ILE A 202 13.52 -1.89 -20.89
C ILE A 202 13.77 -0.39 -20.77
N ALA A 203 13.71 0.14 -19.55
CA ALA A 203 14.03 1.53 -19.23
C ALA A 203 15.45 1.91 -19.64
N GLU A 204 15.64 3.13 -20.13
CA GLU A 204 16.97 3.69 -20.37
C GLU A 204 17.38 4.59 -19.20
N ILE A 205 18.43 4.17 -18.51
CA ILE A 205 19.02 4.90 -17.39
C ILE A 205 20.27 5.63 -17.89
N ASP A 206 20.40 6.89 -17.51
CA ASP A 206 21.63 7.64 -17.67
C ASP A 206 22.60 7.23 -16.54
N GLU A 207 23.66 6.51 -16.90
CA GLU A 207 24.66 5.99 -15.96
C GLU A 207 25.35 7.11 -15.15
N ALA A 208 25.44 8.33 -15.67
CA ALA A 208 26.07 9.45 -14.97
C ALA A 208 25.22 9.98 -13.82
N THR A 209 23.89 9.92 -13.96
CA THR A 209 22.94 10.46 -12.96
C THR A 209 22.25 9.38 -12.15
N GLY A 210 22.17 8.16 -12.66
CA GLY A 210 21.39 7.06 -12.07
C GLY A 210 19.87 7.20 -12.24
N PHE A 211 19.41 8.21 -12.99
CA PHE A 211 18.00 8.48 -13.30
C PHE A 211 17.66 8.09 -14.74
N LEU A 212 16.38 8.13 -15.09
CA LEU A 212 15.96 7.93 -16.48
C LEU A 212 16.64 8.95 -17.41
N ALA A 213 17.12 8.48 -18.55
CA ALA A 213 17.76 9.34 -19.53
C ALA A 213 16.77 10.36 -20.10
N ARG A 214 17.14 11.65 -20.02
CA ARG A 214 16.34 12.77 -20.53
C ARG A 214 16.29 12.80 -22.05
N ALA A 215 15.12 13.10 -22.62
CA ALA A 215 14.97 13.36 -24.05
C ALA A 215 15.65 14.69 -24.43
N ALA A 216 16.09 14.82 -25.68
CA ALA A 216 16.81 16.02 -26.15
C ALA A 216 15.95 17.29 -26.09
N ASP A 217 14.63 17.15 -26.16
CA ASP A 217 13.64 18.22 -26.11
C ASP A 217 13.01 18.37 -24.72
N THR A 218 13.63 17.80 -23.67
CA THR A 218 13.16 18.01 -22.29
C THR A 218 13.19 19.50 -21.94
N PRO A 219 12.14 20.04 -21.28
CA PRO A 219 12.17 21.41 -20.79
C PRO A 219 13.36 21.63 -19.84
N ALA A 220 13.98 22.82 -19.93
CA ALA A 220 15.12 23.19 -19.08
C ALA A 220 14.71 23.56 -17.63
N SER A 221 13.41 23.72 -17.38
CA SER A 221 12.84 24.09 -16.08
C SER A 221 11.42 23.56 -15.96
N ALA A 222 11.01 23.17 -14.75
CA ALA A 222 9.64 22.77 -14.45
C ALA A 222 8.61 23.90 -14.65
N HIS A 223 9.06 25.17 -14.65
CA HIS A 223 8.20 26.31 -14.98
C HIS A 223 7.73 26.28 -16.44
N ILE A 224 8.50 25.66 -17.33
CA ILE A 224 8.15 25.53 -18.75
C ILE A 224 7.23 24.31 -18.93
N GLY A 225 7.58 23.17 -18.32
CA GLY A 225 6.80 21.95 -18.36
C GLY A 225 7.52 20.77 -17.69
N PRO A 226 6.85 19.62 -17.57
CA PRO A 226 7.44 18.45 -16.93
C PRO A 226 8.58 17.86 -17.75
N PRO A 227 9.49 17.10 -17.12
CA PRO A 227 10.58 16.47 -17.82
C PRO A 227 10.11 15.46 -18.88
N ARG A 228 10.88 15.35 -19.96
CA ARG A 228 10.68 14.33 -21.00
C ARG A 228 11.80 13.30 -20.95
N TYR A 229 11.45 12.03 -21.14
CA TYR A 229 12.37 10.89 -21.03
C TYR A 229 12.54 10.21 -22.38
N LYS A 230 13.74 9.71 -22.68
CA LYS A 230 14.00 8.96 -23.93
C LYS A 230 13.21 7.66 -23.97
N LYS A 231 13.28 6.88 -22.90
CA LYS A 231 12.64 5.56 -22.79
C LYS A 231 12.30 5.22 -21.34
N PRO A 232 11.14 5.67 -20.82
CA PRO A 232 10.65 5.34 -19.49
C PRO A 232 9.95 3.96 -19.49
N GLY A 233 10.70 2.90 -19.83
CA GLY A 233 10.16 1.54 -19.90
C GLY A 233 9.80 0.96 -18.52
N PRO A 234 8.81 0.04 -18.41
CA PRO A 234 8.39 -0.52 -17.12
C PRO A 234 9.33 -1.59 -16.57
N VAL A 235 10.34 -2.02 -17.35
CA VAL A 235 11.25 -3.12 -16.99
C VAL A 235 12.67 -2.58 -16.80
N THR A 236 13.32 -3.00 -15.72
CA THR A 236 14.74 -2.75 -15.46
C THR A 236 15.64 -3.54 -16.40
N SER A 237 16.90 -3.13 -16.57
CA SER A 237 17.85 -3.83 -17.46
C SER A 237 18.15 -5.27 -17.04
N ASP A 238 17.94 -5.61 -15.76
CA ASP A 238 18.08 -6.96 -15.23
C ASP A 238 16.74 -7.72 -15.10
N GLY A 239 15.67 -7.21 -15.73
CA GLY A 239 14.45 -7.98 -15.97
C GLY A 239 13.38 -7.90 -14.88
N PHE A 240 13.49 -6.99 -13.92
CA PHE A 240 12.39 -6.74 -12.96
C PHE A 240 11.40 -5.72 -13.49
N VAL A 241 10.12 -5.96 -13.27
CA VAL A 241 9.03 -5.06 -13.68
C VAL A 241 8.70 -4.12 -12.52
N VAL A 242 8.87 -2.83 -12.75
CA VAL A 242 8.80 -1.79 -11.72
C VAL A 242 7.74 -0.72 -11.98
N SER A 243 7.12 -0.71 -13.16
CA SER A 243 5.96 0.15 -13.47
C SER A 243 4.81 -0.68 -14.03
N THR A 244 3.65 -0.03 -14.17
CA THR A 244 2.38 -0.67 -14.56
C THR A 244 2.49 -1.52 -15.82
N MET A 245 2.27 -2.82 -15.67
CA MET A 245 2.08 -3.77 -16.75
C MET A 245 0.76 -4.52 -16.58
N GLN A 246 0.16 -4.97 -17.68
CA GLN A 246 -1.04 -5.80 -17.64
C GLN A 246 -0.67 -7.29 -17.68
N PRO A 247 -1.50 -8.17 -17.11
CA PRO A 247 -1.27 -9.61 -17.23
C PRO A 247 -1.41 -10.04 -18.70
N THR A 248 -0.79 -11.16 -19.08
CA THR A 248 -0.95 -11.73 -20.42
C THR A 248 -2.37 -12.20 -20.69
N THR A 249 -3.09 -12.60 -19.66
CA THR A 249 -4.38 -13.29 -19.83
C THR A 249 -5.55 -12.30 -19.73
N PRO A 250 -6.52 -12.36 -20.67
CA PRO A 250 -7.76 -11.59 -20.57
C PRO A 250 -8.48 -11.81 -19.23
N LEU A 251 -9.10 -10.76 -18.71
CA LEU A 251 -9.90 -10.86 -17.49
C LEU A 251 -11.37 -11.18 -17.74
N SER A 252 -11.86 -10.85 -18.93
CA SER A 252 -13.23 -11.09 -19.34
C SER A 252 -13.30 -11.60 -20.79
N PRO A 253 -14.44 -12.19 -21.20
CA PRO A 253 -14.66 -12.60 -22.58
C PRO A 253 -14.67 -11.43 -23.59
N ARG A 254 -14.84 -10.19 -23.13
CA ARG A 254 -14.85 -9.00 -23.98
C ARG A 254 -13.51 -8.29 -24.07
N ASP A 255 -12.54 -8.66 -23.24
CA ASP A 255 -11.21 -8.07 -23.29
C ASP A 255 -10.36 -8.73 -24.38
N ALA A 256 -9.69 -7.90 -25.17
CA ALA A 256 -8.61 -8.38 -26.01
C ALA A 256 -7.45 -8.83 -25.12
N PRO A 257 -6.74 -9.93 -25.47
CA PRO A 257 -5.50 -10.27 -24.77
C PRO A 257 -4.50 -9.13 -24.91
N THR A 258 -3.66 -8.95 -23.88
CA THR A 258 -2.53 -8.03 -23.98
C THR A 258 -1.67 -8.45 -25.18
N PRO A 259 -1.25 -7.52 -26.06
CA PRO A 259 -0.48 -7.88 -27.25
C PRO A 259 0.73 -8.74 -26.92
N ALA A 260 1.05 -9.68 -27.81
CA ALA A 260 2.14 -10.63 -27.62
C ALA A 260 3.46 -9.90 -27.27
N GLY A 261 4.10 -10.34 -26.19
CA GLY A 261 5.35 -9.75 -25.68
C GLY A 261 5.18 -8.49 -24.82
N LEU A 262 3.96 -7.94 -24.67
CA LEU A 262 3.71 -6.73 -23.86
C LEU A 262 3.00 -7.02 -22.53
N GLY A 263 2.50 -8.24 -22.31
CA GLY A 263 1.91 -8.66 -21.04
C GLY A 263 2.97 -9.26 -20.10
N LEU A 264 2.83 -9.02 -18.81
CA LEU A 264 3.65 -9.67 -17.78
C LEU A 264 3.30 -11.16 -17.73
N PRO A 265 4.27 -12.08 -17.95
CA PRO A 265 4.02 -13.51 -17.80
C PRO A 265 3.60 -13.87 -16.37
N PRO A 266 2.82 -14.94 -16.16
CA PRO A 266 2.45 -15.40 -14.83
C PRO A 266 3.67 -15.64 -13.94
N GLN A 267 3.62 -15.07 -12.75
CA GLN A 267 4.61 -15.20 -11.69
C GLN A 267 4.36 -16.49 -10.91
N THR A 268 5.42 -17.04 -10.28
CA THR A 268 5.38 -18.37 -9.63
C THR A 268 5.95 -18.37 -8.21
N GLN A 269 6.48 -17.25 -7.75
CA GLN A 269 6.86 -17.06 -6.36
C GLN A 269 5.61 -17.07 -5.46
N PRO A 270 5.72 -17.58 -4.21
CA PRO A 270 4.60 -17.68 -3.31
C PRO A 270 4.02 -16.31 -2.96
N THR A 271 2.72 -16.27 -2.74
CA THR A 271 1.98 -15.14 -2.19
C THR A 271 1.52 -15.42 -0.76
N ILE A 272 1.09 -14.37 -0.06
CA ILE A 272 0.44 -14.50 1.25
C ILE A 272 -0.82 -15.38 1.17
N GLY A 273 -1.51 -15.36 0.03
CA GLY A 273 -2.65 -16.22 -0.24
C GLY A 273 -2.28 -17.71 -0.25
N ASP A 274 -1.11 -18.03 -0.80
CA ASP A 274 -0.58 -19.41 -0.79
C ASP A 274 -0.25 -19.84 0.64
N ARG A 275 0.43 -18.97 1.41
CA ARG A 275 0.77 -19.23 2.82
C ARG A 275 -0.46 -19.44 3.70
N LEU A 276 -1.50 -18.65 3.51
CA LEU A 276 -2.78 -18.80 4.21
C LEU A 276 -3.45 -20.13 3.83
N SER A 277 -3.47 -20.46 2.54
CA SER A 277 -4.06 -21.71 2.04
C SER A 277 -3.33 -22.95 2.54
N GLU A 278 -2.00 -22.94 2.54
CA GLU A 278 -1.13 -24.00 3.09
C GLU A 278 -1.43 -24.30 4.56
N LYS A 279 -1.84 -23.27 5.33
CA LYS A 279 -2.21 -23.37 6.75
C LYS A 279 -3.71 -23.58 6.99
N GLY A 280 -4.52 -23.67 5.94
CA GLY A 280 -5.97 -23.80 6.06
C GLY A 280 -6.67 -22.56 6.65
N VAL A 281 -6.02 -21.40 6.60
CA VAL A 281 -6.59 -20.13 7.07
C VAL A 281 -7.49 -19.57 5.97
N SER A 282 -8.74 -19.25 6.31
CA SER A 282 -9.68 -18.69 5.33
C SER A 282 -9.25 -17.28 4.94
N TRP A 283 -9.27 -16.98 3.64
CA TRP A 283 -8.93 -15.67 3.12
C TRP A 283 -9.64 -15.36 1.81
N ALA A 284 -9.75 -14.08 1.48
CA ALA A 284 -10.19 -13.63 0.15
C ALA A 284 -9.67 -12.22 -0.17
N TRP A 285 -9.52 -11.97 -1.47
CA TRP A 285 -9.32 -10.66 -2.07
C TRP A 285 -10.63 -10.19 -2.71
N TYR A 286 -11.15 -9.08 -2.23
CA TYR A 286 -12.41 -8.50 -2.66
C TYR A 286 -12.15 -7.21 -3.45
N ALA A 287 -12.59 -7.20 -4.70
CA ALA A 287 -12.38 -6.07 -5.60
C ALA A 287 -13.72 -5.46 -6.03
N GLY A 288 -13.83 -4.14 -5.94
CA GLY A 288 -14.98 -3.42 -6.49
C GLY A 288 -15.06 -3.61 -8.00
N GLY A 289 -16.22 -4.06 -8.52
CA GLY A 289 -16.46 -4.25 -9.95
C GLY A 289 -15.92 -5.57 -10.53
N TRP A 290 -15.47 -6.51 -9.70
CA TRP A 290 -14.97 -7.81 -10.13
C TRP A 290 -16.00 -8.60 -10.95
N ASN A 291 -17.23 -8.69 -10.48
CA ASN A 291 -18.30 -9.43 -11.15
C ASN A 291 -18.70 -8.77 -12.48
N ASP A 292 -18.70 -7.44 -12.53
CA ASP A 292 -18.95 -6.69 -13.76
C ASP A 292 -17.83 -6.90 -14.78
N MET A 293 -16.57 -6.88 -14.33
CA MET A 293 -15.41 -7.17 -15.16
C MET A 293 -15.50 -8.59 -15.72
N ARG A 294 -15.65 -9.61 -14.87
CA ARG A 294 -15.74 -11.01 -15.30
C ARG A 294 -16.87 -11.28 -16.30
N ALA A 295 -18.02 -10.64 -16.12
CA ALA A 295 -19.16 -10.78 -17.00
C ALA A 295 -19.03 -9.99 -18.32
N GLY A 296 -17.96 -9.21 -18.49
CA GLY A 296 -17.77 -8.32 -19.64
C GLY A 296 -18.76 -7.16 -19.68
N ARG A 297 -19.32 -6.75 -18.54
CA ARG A 297 -20.17 -5.55 -18.43
C ARG A 297 -19.33 -4.28 -18.48
N ILE A 298 -18.10 -4.36 -17.99
CA ILE A 298 -17.06 -3.34 -18.15
C ILE A 298 -15.85 -3.95 -18.86
N ARG A 299 -15.09 -3.13 -19.58
CA ARG A 299 -13.86 -3.52 -20.27
C ARG A 299 -12.65 -3.00 -19.51
N GLN A 300 -11.53 -3.70 -19.65
CA GLN A 300 -10.26 -3.21 -19.18
C GLN A 300 -9.98 -1.80 -19.74
N ARG A 301 -9.56 -0.86 -18.87
CA ARG A 301 -9.09 0.50 -19.23
C ARG A 301 -10.13 1.51 -19.73
N GLU A 302 -11.37 1.12 -19.98
CA GLU A 302 -12.37 2.05 -20.54
C GLU A 302 -13.13 2.86 -19.50
N ALA A 303 -13.06 2.43 -18.24
CA ALA A 303 -13.69 3.11 -17.13
C ALA A 303 -12.87 2.94 -15.86
N PRO A 304 -11.81 3.76 -15.69
CA PRO A 304 -10.97 3.72 -14.49
C PRO A 304 -11.75 4.11 -13.22
N GLU A 305 -12.99 4.56 -13.29
CA GLU A 305 -13.89 4.69 -12.14
C GLU A 305 -14.54 3.36 -11.72
N PHE A 306 -14.49 2.31 -12.56
CA PHE A 306 -15.14 1.02 -12.29
C PHE A 306 -14.16 -0.11 -11.95
N PHE A 307 -13.06 -0.31 -12.68
CA PHE A 307 -12.14 -1.42 -12.36
C PHE A 307 -10.73 -1.22 -12.92
N GLN A 308 -9.72 -1.45 -12.07
CA GLN A 308 -8.31 -1.34 -12.43
C GLN A 308 -7.65 -2.71 -12.29
N THR A 309 -7.32 -3.35 -13.42
CA THR A 309 -6.66 -4.66 -13.44
C THR A 309 -5.32 -4.68 -12.72
N HIS A 310 -4.55 -3.61 -12.83
CA HIS A 310 -3.22 -3.55 -12.23
C HIS A 310 -3.24 -3.34 -10.72
N HIS A 311 -4.43 -3.14 -10.12
CA HIS A 311 -4.63 -3.13 -8.66
C HIS A 311 -5.00 -4.53 -8.12
N GLN A 312 -4.98 -5.56 -8.98
CA GLN A 312 -5.44 -6.91 -8.63
C GLN A 312 -4.26 -7.88 -8.67
N PRO A 313 -3.39 -7.87 -7.64
CA PRO A 313 -2.06 -8.45 -7.74
C PRO A 313 -2.09 -9.97 -7.93
N PHE A 314 -3.06 -10.67 -7.33
CA PHE A 314 -3.20 -12.11 -7.50
C PHE A 314 -3.41 -12.53 -8.97
N LEU A 315 -3.96 -11.66 -9.84
CA LEU A 315 -4.16 -11.98 -11.26
C LEU A 315 -2.85 -12.21 -12.03
N TYR A 316 -1.71 -11.84 -11.44
CA TYR A 316 -0.40 -11.98 -12.05
C TYR A 316 0.32 -13.26 -11.64
N PHE A 317 -0.26 -14.09 -10.78
CA PHE A 317 0.35 -15.34 -10.28
C PHE A 317 -0.34 -16.55 -10.90
N ALA A 318 0.47 -17.56 -11.26
CA ALA A 318 0.00 -18.74 -11.99
C ALA A 318 -1.11 -19.50 -11.24
N ASP A 319 -1.01 -19.60 -9.92
CA ASP A 319 -1.97 -20.30 -9.07
C ASP A 319 -3.37 -19.67 -9.05
N PHE A 320 -3.47 -18.40 -9.46
CA PHE A 320 -4.72 -17.63 -9.56
C PHE A 320 -5.09 -17.30 -11.02
N GLY A 321 -4.47 -18.01 -11.98
CA GLY A 321 -4.79 -17.94 -13.39
C GLY A 321 -6.25 -18.32 -13.68
N PRO A 322 -6.81 -17.95 -14.84
CA PRO A 322 -8.19 -18.30 -15.19
C PRO A 322 -8.47 -19.79 -15.14
N GLY A 323 -9.64 -20.16 -14.58
CA GLY A 323 -10.08 -21.55 -14.45
C GLY A 323 -9.46 -22.32 -13.27
N THR A 324 -8.53 -21.72 -12.52
CA THR A 324 -7.97 -22.36 -11.32
C THR A 324 -8.99 -22.36 -10.16
N PRO A 325 -9.03 -23.42 -9.34
CA PRO A 325 -9.88 -23.46 -8.15
C PRO A 325 -9.57 -22.34 -7.14
N ALA A 326 -8.29 -21.96 -7.01
CA ALA A 326 -7.87 -20.91 -6.08
C ALA A 326 -8.43 -19.55 -6.50
N ARG A 327 -8.39 -19.21 -7.80
CA ARG A 327 -9.01 -17.98 -8.32
C ARG A 327 -10.49 -17.89 -7.96
N GLU A 328 -11.26 -18.93 -8.25
CA GLU A 328 -12.72 -18.93 -8.01
C GLU A 328 -13.07 -18.90 -6.52
N ARG A 329 -12.22 -19.47 -5.67
CA ARG A 329 -12.45 -19.50 -4.23
C ARG A 329 -12.12 -18.18 -3.55
N HIS A 330 -11.07 -17.49 -3.99
CA HIS A 330 -10.45 -16.40 -3.23
C HIS A 330 -10.60 -15.02 -3.87
N LEU A 331 -10.80 -14.91 -5.18
CA LEU A 331 -10.98 -13.61 -5.85
C LEU A 331 -12.46 -13.32 -6.05
N LYS A 332 -12.97 -12.34 -5.30
CA LYS A 332 -14.39 -12.08 -5.11
C LYS A 332 -14.74 -10.61 -5.35
N ASP A 333 -16.03 -10.32 -5.45
CA ASP A 333 -16.51 -8.96 -5.61
C ASP A 333 -16.69 -8.24 -4.26
N ALA A 334 -16.60 -6.92 -4.27
CA ALA A 334 -16.90 -6.09 -3.11
C ALA A 334 -18.28 -6.38 -2.49
N ASP A 335 -19.29 -6.74 -3.28
CA ASP A 335 -20.61 -7.10 -2.75
C ASP A 335 -20.54 -8.33 -1.82
N ASP A 336 -19.68 -9.31 -2.14
CA ASP A 336 -19.47 -10.48 -1.30
C ASP A 336 -18.78 -10.12 0.03
N PHE A 337 -17.92 -9.09 0.02
CA PHE A 337 -17.27 -8.58 1.23
C PHE A 337 -18.29 -7.97 2.19
N PHE A 338 -19.16 -7.09 1.68
CA PHE A 338 -20.18 -6.44 2.51
C PHE A 338 -21.21 -7.45 3.02
N ALA A 339 -21.65 -8.39 2.18
CA ALA A 339 -22.54 -9.47 2.61
C ALA A 339 -21.90 -10.34 3.71
N ALA A 340 -20.62 -10.69 3.59
CA ALA A 340 -19.90 -11.45 4.61
C ALA A 340 -19.73 -10.66 5.92
N ALA A 341 -19.43 -9.36 5.83
CA ALA A 341 -19.33 -8.48 7.00
C ALA A 341 -20.66 -8.41 7.76
N GLU A 342 -21.78 -8.23 7.07
CA GLU A 342 -23.11 -8.16 7.67
C GLU A 342 -23.54 -9.49 8.29
N ALA A 343 -23.20 -10.62 7.65
CA ALA A 343 -23.53 -11.96 8.14
C ALA A 343 -22.59 -12.49 9.25
N GLY A 344 -21.45 -11.83 9.50
CA GLY A 344 -20.44 -12.32 10.43
C GLY A 344 -19.63 -13.52 9.89
N THR A 345 -19.53 -13.63 8.56
CA THR A 345 -18.89 -14.75 7.86
C THR A 345 -17.63 -14.31 7.10
N LEU A 346 -17.03 -13.18 7.49
CA LEU A 346 -15.75 -12.75 6.94
C LEU A 346 -14.69 -13.85 7.11
N PRO A 347 -13.82 -14.07 6.12
CA PRO A 347 -12.67 -14.93 6.30
C PRO A 347 -11.69 -14.32 7.32
N ALA A 348 -10.81 -15.16 7.87
CA ALA A 348 -9.81 -14.73 8.84
C ALA A 348 -8.88 -13.62 8.29
N VAL A 349 -8.64 -13.60 6.97
CA VAL A 349 -7.95 -12.49 6.29
C VAL A 349 -8.76 -11.99 5.09
N SER A 350 -9.17 -10.73 5.11
CA SER A 350 -9.92 -10.09 4.03
C SER A 350 -9.13 -8.91 3.49
N PHE A 351 -8.81 -8.93 2.19
CA PHE A 351 -8.29 -7.74 1.50
C PHE A 351 -9.43 -7.08 0.73
N TYR A 352 -9.57 -5.77 0.84
CA TYR A 352 -10.61 -5.01 0.17
C TYR A 352 -9.98 -3.86 -0.62
N LYS A 353 -10.20 -3.90 -1.95
CA LYS A 353 -9.85 -2.81 -2.87
C LYS A 353 -11.13 -2.11 -3.34
N PRO A 354 -11.38 -0.85 -2.92
CA PRO A 354 -12.52 -0.09 -3.41
C PRO A 354 -12.53 0.01 -4.94
N VAL A 355 -13.73 0.13 -5.48
CA VAL A 355 -13.95 0.45 -6.91
C VAL A 355 -13.29 1.79 -7.24
N GLY A 356 -12.91 2.01 -8.50
CA GLY A 356 -12.18 3.20 -8.93
C GLY A 356 -12.74 4.53 -8.40
N LYS A 357 -14.05 4.74 -8.49
CA LYS A 357 -14.73 5.95 -8.01
C LYS A 357 -14.51 6.25 -6.52
N PHE A 358 -14.24 5.22 -5.72
CA PHE A 358 -14.16 5.30 -4.26
C PHE A 358 -12.75 5.06 -3.70
N ASN A 359 -11.76 4.87 -4.57
CA ASN A 359 -10.41 4.52 -4.13
C ASN A 359 -9.55 5.74 -3.77
N GLU A 360 -10.01 6.97 -4.03
CA GLU A 360 -9.30 8.26 -3.80
C GLU A 360 -8.18 8.63 -4.79
N HIS A 361 -7.95 7.86 -5.86
CA HIS A 361 -6.96 8.19 -6.90
C HIS A 361 -7.26 9.57 -7.54
N PRO A 362 -6.27 10.46 -7.67
CA PRO A 362 -6.37 11.68 -8.49
C PRO A 362 -6.91 11.41 -9.91
N HIS A 363 -7.32 12.45 -10.64
CA HIS A 363 -7.87 12.40 -12.00
C HIS A 363 -9.26 11.72 -12.16
N TYR A 364 -9.51 10.53 -11.62
CA TYR A 364 -10.79 9.83 -11.80
C TYR A 364 -11.64 9.71 -10.53
N ALA A 365 -11.06 9.84 -9.34
CA ALA A 365 -11.76 9.94 -8.05
C ALA A 365 -11.42 11.26 -7.33
N ASP A 366 -12.09 11.49 -6.21
CA ASP A 366 -11.91 12.66 -5.35
C ASP A 366 -11.83 12.24 -3.86
N LEU A 367 -11.19 13.09 -3.05
CA LEU A 367 -10.91 12.78 -1.65
C LEU A 367 -12.21 12.67 -0.83
N LYS A 368 -13.19 13.56 -1.05
CA LYS A 368 -14.43 13.58 -0.26
C LYS A 368 -15.25 12.31 -0.47
N THR A 369 -15.41 11.87 -1.71
CA THR A 369 -16.21 10.69 -2.05
C THR A 369 -15.56 9.42 -1.51
N GLY A 370 -14.23 9.29 -1.62
CA GLY A 370 -13.51 8.17 -1.05
C GLY A 370 -13.50 8.15 0.49
N ASP A 371 -13.31 9.31 1.14
CA ASP A 371 -13.36 9.42 2.61
C ASP A 371 -14.76 9.04 3.16
N ALA A 372 -15.82 9.47 2.48
CA ALA A 372 -17.18 9.07 2.82
C ALA A 372 -17.43 7.57 2.63
N HIS A 373 -16.87 6.97 1.56
CA HIS A 373 -16.93 5.53 1.34
C HIS A 373 -16.18 4.74 2.42
N LEU A 374 -14.97 5.16 2.78
CA LEU A 374 -14.21 4.58 3.89
C LEU A 374 -15.00 4.64 5.21
N ALA A 375 -15.66 5.77 5.48
CA ALA A 375 -16.51 5.91 6.65
C ALA A 375 -17.66 4.88 6.67
N ASP A 376 -18.32 4.64 5.54
CA ASP A 376 -19.38 3.63 5.42
C ASP A 376 -18.84 2.21 5.60
N VAL A 377 -17.71 1.88 4.96
CA VAL A 377 -17.05 0.58 5.10
C VAL A 377 -16.73 0.29 6.56
N VAL A 378 -16.07 1.22 7.26
CA VAL A 378 -15.74 1.06 8.68
C VAL A 378 -17.00 0.96 9.54
N ALA A 379 -18.05 1.74 9.24
CA ALA A 379 -19.31 1.65 9.95
C ALA A 379 -19.99 0.28 9.81
N ARG A 380 -19.92 -0.34 8.62
CA ARG A 380 -20.42 -1.71 8.38
C ARG A 380 -19.60 -2.74 9.14
N LEU A 381 -18.26 -2.66 9.06
CA LEU A 381 -17.37 -3.58 9.78
C LEU A 381 -17.55 -3.51 11.30
N ARG A 382 -17.79 -2.32 11.86
CA ARG A 382 -18.09 -2.15 13.30
C ARG A 382 -19.44 -2.74 13.72
N ARG A 383 -20.40 -2.88 12.80
CA ARG A 383 -21.68 -3.56 13.06
C ARG A 383 -21.59 -5.08 12.85
N SER A 384 -20.51 -5.57 12.24
CA SER A 384 -20.30 -6.98 12.00
C SER A 384 -20.26 -7.77 13.31
N PRO A 385 -20.83 -8.99 13.35
CA PRO A 385 -20.59 -9.93 14.45
C PRO A 385 -19.10 -10.22 14.70
N ASN A 386 -18.24 -10.04 13.68
CA ASN A 386 -16.79 -10.24 13.80
C ASN A 386 -16.05 -9.05 14.43
N TRP A 387 -16.70 -7.92 14.74
CA TRP A 387 -16.01 -6.70 15.21
C TRP A 387 -15.14 -6.93 16.46
N ASN A 388 -15.61 -7.76 17.41
CA ASN A 388 -14.96 -7.93 18.72
C ASN A 388 -13.55 -8.53 18.66
N ASP A 389 -13.20 -9.20 17.56
CA ASP A 389 -11.87 -9.78 17.33
C ASP A 389 -11.26 -9.30 16.00
N MET A 390 -11.70 -8.15 15.49
CA MET A 390 -11.25 -7.60 14.21
C MET A 390 -10.08 -6.62 14.36
N LEU A 391 -9.11 -6.73 13.45
CA LEU A 391 -8.08 -5.73 13.17
C LEU A 391 -8.29 -5.18 11.77
N ILE A 392 -8.58 -3.89 11.64
CA ILE A 392 -8.71 -3.20 10.36
C ILE A 392 -7.47 -2.35 10.14
N ILE A 393 -6.85 -2.51 8.98
CA ILE A 393 -5.72 -1.71 8.50
C ILE A 393 -6.21 -0.95 7.28
N ILE A 394 -6.22 0.38 7.34
CA ILE A 394 -6.57 1.25 6.20
C ILE A 394 -5.30 1.95 5.78
N THR A 395 -4.86 1.79 4.54
CA THR A 395 -3.72 2.51 4.00
C THR A 395 -3.90 2.81 2.53
N ALA A 396 -3.26 3.89 2.05
CA ALA A 396 -3.05 4.07 0.61
C ALA A 396 -1.99 3.07 0.12
N ASP A 397 -2.09 2.71 -1.14
CA ASP A 397 -1.14 1.82 -1.79
C ASP A 397 0.19 2.49 -2.10
N GLU A 398 0.14 3.76 -2.50
CA GLU A 398 1.28 4.64 -2.70
C GLU A 398 0.90 6.13 -2.53
N ASN A 399 1.86 7.04 -2.76
CA ASN A 399 1.73 8.46 -2.44
C ASN A 399 1.07 9.33 -3.53
N GLY A 400 0.83 8.78 -4.72
CA GLY A 400 0.21 9.45 -5.86
C GLY A 400 1.03 10.59 -6.39
N GLY A 401 2.34 10.55 -6.13
CA GLY A 401 3.27 11.61 -6.46
C GLY A 401 3.20 12.79 -5.49
N SER A 402 2.23 12.84 -4.58
CA SER A 402 2.13 13.91 -3.58
C SER A 402 3.37 13.93 -2.71
N TRP A 403 3.88 15.12 -2.42
CA TRP A 403 5.07 15.30 -1.62
C TRP A 403 4.84 14.86 -0.17
N ASP A 404 5.88 14.31 0.43
CA ASP A 404 5.99 14.09 1.87
C ASP A 404 7.41 14.47 2.29
N HIS A 405 7.52 15.02 3.50
CA HIS A 405 8.76 15.58 4.00
C HIS A 405 9.68 14.54 4.67
N VAL A 406 9.17 13.34 4.97
CA VAL A 406 9.94 12.28 5.62
C VAL A 406 10.60 11.39 4.58
N ALA A 407 11.93 11.35 4.61
CA ALA A 407 12.69 10.46 3.75
C ALA A 407 12.42 8.99 4.12
N PRO A 408 12.15 8.10 3.14
CA PRO A 408 11.94 6.70 3.45
C PRO A 408 13.23 6.01 3.92
N PRO A 409 13.11 4.98 4.78
CA PRO A 409 14.26 4.16 5.14
C PRO A 409 14.83 3.46 3.90
N ARG A 410 16.12 3.15 3.91
CA ARG A 410 16.76 2.42 2.81
C ARG A 410 16.81 0.94 3.19
N ILE A 411 15.96 0.11 2.57
CA ILE A 411 15.93 -1.33 2.82
C ILE A 411 16.54 -2.09 1.65
N ASP A 412 16.03 -1.88 0.44
CA ASP A 412 16.59 -2.47 -0.78
C ASP A 412 16.43 -1.52 -1.98
N ARG A 413 16.73 -2.03 -3.19
CA ARG A 413 16.72 -1.24 -4.42
C ARG A 413 15.31 -0.86 -4.90
N PHE A 414 14.27 -1.50 -4.39
CA PHE A 414 12.89 -1.31 -4.79
C PHE A 414 12.14 -0.38 -3.85
N GLY A 415 12.57 -0.21 -2.59
CA GLY A 415 11.95 0.73 -1.66
C GLY A 415 12.33 0.49 -0.19
N PRO A 416 11.52 0.96 0.77
CA PRO A 416 10.21 1.63 0.60
C PRO A 416 10.31 2.96 -0.14
N GLY A 417 9.19 3.45 -0.65
CA GLY A 417 9.09 4.84 -1.13
C GLY A 417 8.43 5.76 -0.11
N THR A 418 7.87 6.88 -0.56
CA THR A 418 7.20 7.92 0.21
C THR A 418 6.17 7.43 1.25
N ARG A 419 6.08 8.16 2.37
CA ARG A 419 5.13 7.86 3.45
C ARG A 419 3.67 8.00 3.01
N VAL A 420 2.81 7.10 3.46
CA VAL A 420 1.37 7.05 3.14
C VAL A 420 0.50 7.12 4.41
N PRO A 421 -0.76 7.60 4.33
CA PRO A 421 -1.70 7.55 5.44
C PRO A 421 -1.97 6.12 5.86
N THR A 422 -1.87 5.82 7.16
CA THR A 422 -2.25 4.50 7.68
C THR A 422 -2.99 4.58 9.02
N LEU A 423 -4.19 4.00 9.06
CA LEU A 423 -5.02 3.87 10.25
C LEU A 423 -5.09 2.41 10.69
N ILE A 424 -5.00 2.18 12.00
CA ILE A 424 -5.09 0.86 12.61
C ILE A 424 -6.24 0.88 13.61
N LEU A 425 -7.32 0.16 13.29
CA LEU A 425 -8.57 0.17 14.05
C LEU A 425 -8.85 -1.23 14.59
N SER A 426 -9.19 -1.31 15.87
CA SER A 426 -9.55 -2.57 16.51
C SER A 426 -10.20 -2.27 17.87
N PRO A 427 -11.02 -3.16 18.44
CA PRO A 427 -11.32 -3.13 19.86
C PRO A 427 -10.05 -3.10 20.74
N PHE A 428 -8.96 -3.70 20.25
CA PHE A 428 -7.66 -3.75 20.92
C PHE A 428 -6.73 -2.59 20.56
N ALA A 429 -7.09 -1.71 19.62
CA ALA A 429 -6.23 -0.61 19.22
C ALA A 429 -6.20 0.47 20.31
N LYS A 430 -4.99 1.03 20.53
CA LYS A 430 -4.80 2.22 21.34
C LYS A 430 -5.70 3.35 20.83
N LYS A 431 -6.14 4.21 21.74
CA LYS A 431 -7.12 5.27 21.45
C LYS A 431 -6.43 6.62 21.28
N GLY A 432 -6.67 7.26 20.13
CA GLY A 432 -6.06 8.56 19.81
C GLY A 432 -4.54 8.53 19.81
N PHE A 433 -3.94 7.39 19.44
CA PHE A 433 -2.51 7.14 19.51
C PHE A 433 -1.85 7.42 18.17
N VAL A 434 -0.72 8.14 18.20
CA VAL A 434 0.15 8.28 17.03
C VAL A 434 1.31 7.31 17.18
N ASP A 435 1.38 6.33 16.27
CA ASP A 435 2.43 5.32 16.24
C ASP A 435 3.56 5.78 15.31
N HIS A 436 4.72 6.01 15.92
CA HIS A 436 5.96 6.44 15.24
C HIS A 436 6.88 5.26 14.84
N THR A 437 6.41 4.02 14.98
CA THR A 437 7.16 2.86 14.53
C THR A 437 7.30 2.90 13.02
N VAL A 438 8.51 2.63 12.52
CA VAL A 438 8.78 2.56 11.08
C VAL A 438 8.18 1.27 10.53
N TYR A 439 7.18 1.43 9.66
CA TYR A 439 6.50 0.36 8.95
C TYR A 439 6.63 0.56 7.45
N ASP A 440 6.43 -0.52 6.72
CA ASP A 440 6.10 -0.45 5.29
C ASP A 440 4.95 -1.41 4.94
N THR A 441 4.55 -1.49 3.67
CA THR A 441 3.52 -2.45 3.22
C THR A 441 3.80 -3.90 3.68
N ALA A 442 5.06 -4.32 3.83
CA ALA A 442 5.40 -5.66 4.30
C ALA A 442 5.14 -5.86 5.81
N SER A 443 4.92 -4.79 6.57
CA SER A 443 4.46 -4.83 7.97
C SER A 443 3.05 -5.41 8.12
N ILE A 444 2.22 -5.28 7.07
CA ILE A 444 0.90 -5.94 6.99
C ILE A 444 1.10 -7.46 6.87
N LEU A 445 2.04 -7.89 6.03
CA LEU A 445 2.40 -9.30 5.87
C LEU A 445 2.97 -9.88 7.15
N ALA A 446 3.94 -9.21 7.78
CA ALA A 446 4.52 -9.63 9.05
C ALA A 446 3.46 -9.79 10.16
N THR A 447 2.44 -8.91 10.17
CA THR A 447 1.30 -9.00 11.10
C THR A 447 0.45 -10.25 10.85
N ILE A 448 0.10 -10.52 9.59
CA ILE A 448 -0.67 -11.72 9.20
C ILE A 448 0.13 -13.00 9.50
N GLU A 449 1.42 -13.00 9.16
CA GLU A 449 2.33 -14.12 9.36
C GLU A 449 2.49 -14.44 10.84
N THR A 450 2.75 -13.44 11.66
CA THR A 450 2.85 -13.58 13.12
C THR A 450 1.52 -14.07 13.69
N ARG A 451 0.38 -13.50 13.24
CA ARG A 451 -0.93 -13.90 13.73
C ARG A 451 -1.23 -15.38 13.48
N PHE A 452 -0.96 -15.87 12.27
CA PHE A 452 -1.39 -17.20 11.85
C PHE A 452 -0.26 -18.25 11.79
N GLY A 453 0.95 -17.89 12.25
CA GLY A 453 2.10 -18.79 12.25
C GLY A 453 2.51 -19.21 10.84
N LEU A 454 2.52 -18.25 9.91
CA LEU A 454 2.91 -18.46 8.51
C LEU A 454 4.42 -18.30 8.34
N ALA A 455 4.98 -18.91 7.29
CA ALA A 455 6.34 -18.63 6.88
C ALA A 455 6.40 -17.31 6.09
N PRO A 456 7.42 -16.46 6.30
CA PRO A 456 7.59 -15.24 5.51
C PRO A 456 7.81 -15.56 4.03
N LEU A 457 7.44 -14.64 3.15
CA LEU A 457 7.57 -14.80 1.70
C LEU A 457 9.00 -14.47 1.25
N THR A 458 9.63 -13.47 1.86
CA THR A 458 10.97 -13.00 1.50
C THR A 458 11.80 -12.59 2.74
N ALA A 459 12.91 -11.89 2.53
CA ALA A 459 13.61 -11.23 3.62
C ALA A 459 12.92 -9.93 4.08
N ARG A 460 12.03 -9.38 3.24
CA ARG A 460 11.42 -8.06 3.42
C ARG A 460 10.36 -8.05 4.52
N ASP A 461 9.38 -8.93 4.39
CA ASP A 461 8.35 -9.20 5.41
C ASP A 461 8.96 -9.84 6.67
N LYS A 462 9.91 -10.76 6.53
CA LYS A 462 10.64 -11.33 7.68
C LYS A 462 11.32 -10.27 8.56
N GLY A 463 11.83 -9.20 7.95
CA GLY A 463 12.53 -8.11 8.63
C GLY A 463 11.63 -6.93 9.04
N ALA A 464 10.36 -6.93 8.61
CA ALA A 464 9.44 -5.83 8.89
C ALA A 464 8.94 -5.88 10.34
N ALA A 465 8.68 -4.71 10.91
CA ALA A 465 7.95 -4.62 12.17
C ALA A 465 6.49 -5.05 11.95
N ASP A 466 5.89 -5.78 12.88
CA ASP A 466 4.44 -6.00 12.88
C ASP A 466 3.71 -4.89 13.65
N LEU A 467 2.39 -4.82 13.49
CA LEU A 467 1.58 -3.72 14.01
C LEU A 467 1.26 -3.81 15.51
N ARG A 468 2.03 -4.59 16.30
CA ARG A 468 1.73 -4.80 17.72
C ARG A 468 1.78 -3.52 18.54
N ASN A 469 2.60 -2.53 18.14
CA ASN A 469 2.71 -1.28 18.89
C ASN A 469 1.41 -0.46 18.84
N ALA A 470 0.57 -0.67 17.84
CA ALA A 470 -0.72 -0.02 17.72
C ALA A 470 -1.79 -0.56 18.68
N LEU A 471 -1.52 -1.67 19.38
CA LEU A 471 -2.51 -2.44 20.16
C LEU A 471 -2.19 -2.48 21.67
N ASP A 472 -3.23 -2.49 22.49
CA ASP A 472 -3.20 -2.72 23.94
C ASP A 472 -3.67 -4.14 24.29
N VAL A 473 -2.87 -5.14 23.91
CA VAL A 473 -3.22 -6.56 24.05
C VAL A 473 -3.15 -7.10 25.50
N ALA A 474 -2.86 -6.23 26.47
CA ALA A 474 -2.88 -6.57 27.90
C ALA A 474 -4.29 -6.50 28.54
N ALA A 475 -5.30 -5.97 27.83
CA ALA A 475 -6.67 -5.94 28.33
C ALA A 475 -7.44 -7.19 27.88
N PRO A 476 -7.92 -8.06 28.79
CA PRO A 476 -8.90 -9.06 28.41
C PRO A 476 -10.12 -8.35 27.84
N ALA A 477 -10.62 -8.81 26.69
CA ALA A 477 -11.80 -8.25 26.06
C ALA A 477 -12.95 -8.16 27.08
N PRO A 478 -13.61 -6.99 27.25
CA PRO A 478 -14.82 -6.92 28.06
C PRO A 478 -15.93 -7.69 27.32
N GLY A 479 -16.10 -8.97 27.62
CA GLY A 479 -17.19 -9.76 27.03
C GLY A 479 -17.07 -11.27 26.99
N SER A 480 -15.96 -11.90 27.38
CA SER A 480 -15.91 -13.38 27.46
C SER A 480 -16.57 -13.90 28.75
N ALA A 481 -17.85 -13.57 28.94
CA ALA A 481 -18.71 -14.38 29.79
C ALA A 481 -19.14 -15.58 28.94
N ALA A 482 -18.71 -16.77 29.38
CA ALA A 482 -19.03 -18.08 28.86
C ALA A 482 -20.36 -18.17 28.08
N ARG A 483 -20.29 -18.67 26.84
CA ARG A 483 -21.34 -19.46 26.20
C ARG A 483 -20.72 -20.60 25.42
#